data_AF-A0A7D9EHD3-F1
#
_entry.id   AF-A0A7D9EHD3-F1
#
_cell.length_a   1.000
_cell.length_b   1.000
_cell.length_c   1.000
_cell.angle_alpha   90.00
_cell.angle_beta   90.00
_cell.angle_gamma   90.00
#
_symmetry.space_group_name_H-M   'P 1'
#
loop_
_entity.id
_entity.type
_entity.pdbx_description
1 polymer ?
#
loop_
_entity_poly.entity_id
_entity_poly.type
_entity_poly.pdbx_seq_one_letter_code
_entity_poly.pdbx_strand_id
1 'polypeptide(L)'
;MFTREIYDYKQLYSLDVLGVEDCGENDQMQVLAEFRENITRQEDGRYQVSIPWIPGSKLTTTNEQPSRRRLFNVNKKLAKDENLKQEYEKIIDD
;
A
#
# COMPACT_ATOMS: atom_id res chain seq x y z
N MET A 1 10.55 5.84 32.50
CA MET A 1 10.60 4.41 32.11
C MET A 1 9.43 4.16 31.18
N PHE A 2 9.68 3.89 29.89
CA PHE A 2 8.60 3.54 28.94
C PHE A 2 8.46 2.02 28.96
N THR A 3 7.39 1.53 29.59
CA THR A 3 6.98 0.13 29.49
C THR A 3 6.52 -0.10 28.06
N ARG A 4 7.35 -0.79 27.27
CA ARG A 4 6.98 -1.26 25.95
C ARG A 4 6.03 -2.42 26.18
N GLU A 5 4.73 -2.14 26.18
CA GLU A 5 3.71 -3.20 26.16
C GLU A 5 4.00 -4.09 24.95
N ILE A 6 4.38 -5.33 25.23
CA ILE A 6 4.59 -6.35 24.22
C ILE A 6 3.18 -6.78 23.80
N TYR A 7 2.56 -6.00 22.92
CA TYR A 7 1.35 -6.44 22.24
C TYR A 7 1.68 -7.76 21.54
N ASP A 8 0.91 -8.81 21.84
CA ASP A 8 1.00 -10.06 21.09
C ASP A 8 0.82 -9.69 19.62
N TYR A 9 1.86 -9.91 18.80
CA TYR A 9 1.87 -9.46 17.41
C TYR A 9 0.64 -9.97 16.65
N LYS A 10 0.05 -11.10 17.08
CA LYS A 10 -1.20 -11.64 16.54
C LYS A 10 -2.39 -10.70 16.72
N GLN A 11 -2.46 -9.97 17.83
CA GLN A 11 -3.50 -8.96 18.04
C GLN A 11 -3.35 -7.77 17.08
N LEU A 12 -2.13 -7.43 16.64
CA LEU A 12 -1.94 -6.36 15.66
C LEU A 12 -2.38 -6.75 14.23
N TYR A 13 -2.55 -8.04 13.98
CA TYR A 13 -2.98 -8.58 12.68
C TYR A 13 -4.42 -9.11 12.68
N SER A 14 -5.16 -8.99 13.79
CA SER A 14 -6.58 -9.34 13.76
C SER A 14 -7.33 -8.31 12.90
N LEU A 15 -8.29 -8.80 12.11
CA LEU A 15 -9.10 -7.97 11.22
C LEU A 15 -9.80 -6.84 12.01
N ASP A 16 -10.27 -7.15 13.22
CA ASP A 16 -10.83 -6.19 14.18
C ASP A 16 -9.89 -5.01 14.50
N VAL A 17 -8.59 -5.27 14.69
CA VAL A 17 -7.60 -4.23 15.00
C VAL A 17 -7.20 -3.42 13.76
N LEU A 18 -7.30 -4.04 12.58
CA LEU A 18 -7.08 -3.37 11.30
C LEU A 18 -8.32 -2.59 10.82
N GLY A 19 -9.46 -2.70 11.52
CA GLY A 19 -10.73 -2.12 11.12
C GLY A 19 -11.28 -2.72 9.83
N VAL A 20 -10.92 -3.97 9.54
CA VAL A 20 -11.38 -4.73 8.38
C VAL A 20 -12.54 -5.60 8.83
N GLU A 21 -13.73 -5.40 8.26
CA GLU A 21 -14.86 -6.30 8.48
C GLU A 21 -14.65 -7.60 7.70
N ASP A 22 -15.00 -8.75 8.29
CA ASP A 22 -14.98 -10.04 7.60
C ASP A 22 -16.19 -10.12 6.67
N CYS A 23 -16.00 -9.64 5.44
CA CYS A 23 -16.98 -9.75 4.37
C CYS A 23 -16.74 -11.07 3.61
N GLY A 24 -17.73 -11.99 3.65
CA GLY A 24 -17.60 -13.33 3.06
C GLY A 24 -17.27 -13.37 1.55
N GLU A 25 -17.02 -14.56 1.01
CA GLU A 25 -16.46 -14.78 -0.35
C GLU A 25 -17.16 -14.05 -1.51
N ASN A 26 -18.45 -13.73 -1.39
CA ASN A 26 -19.22 -13.05 -2.45
C ASN A 26 -18.94 -11.54 -2.56
N ASP A 27 -18.17 -10.96 -1.63
CA ASP A 27 -17.97 -9.51 -1.52
C ASP A 27 -16.78 -9.00 -2.37
N GLN A 28 -15.92 -9.90 -2.85
CA GLN A 28 -14.71 -9.49 -3.59
C GLN A 28 -15.02 -8.77 -4.91
N MET A 29 -16.09 -9.18 -5.62
CA MET A 29 -16.49 -8.49 -6.85
C MET A 29 -17.01 -7.08 -6.57
N GLN A 30 -17.72 -6.90 -5.45
CA GLN A 30 -18.23 -5.60 -5.03
C GLN A 30 -17.08 -4.68 -4.63
N VAL A 31 -16.14 -5.17 -3.83
CA VAL A 31 -14.91 -4.45 -3.46
C VAL A 31 -14.12 -4.03 -4.70
N LEU A 32 -14.01 -4.90 -5.71
CA LEU A 32 -13.35 -4.56 -6.97
C LEU A 32 -14.09 -3.47 -7.76
N ALA A 33 -15.42 -3.53 -7.81
CA ALA A 33 -16.24 -2.52 -8.48
C ALA A 33 -16.09 -1.15 -7.78
N GLU A 34 -16.23 -1.12 -6.46
CA GLU A 34 -16.04 0.09 -5.64
C GLU A 34 -14.62 0.65 -5.79
N PHE A 35 -13.60 -0.21 -5.84
CA PHE A 35 -12.23 0.21 -6.08
C PHE A 35 -12.08 0.89 -7.46
N ARG A 36 -12.63 0.30 -8.52
CA ARG A 36 -12.58 0.88 -9.87
C ARG A 36 -13.30 2.22 -9.97
N GLU A 37 -14.44 2.37 -9.29
CA GLU A 37 -15.19 3.63 -9.25
C GLU A 37 -14.45 4.72 -8.48
N ASN A 38 -13.71 4.36 -7.43
CA ASN A 38 -12.99 5.31 -6.56
C ASN A 38 -11.56 5.62 -7.01
N ILE A 39 -11.06 5.01 -8.09
CA ILE A 39 -9.75 5.36 -8.67
C ILE A 39 -9.89 6.65 -9.47
N THR A 40 -9.11 7.66 -9.09
CA THR A 40 -8.91 8.87 -9.89
C THR A 40 -7.45 9.02 -10.27
N ARG A 41 -7.17 9.25 -11.55
CA ARG A 41 -5.83 9.61 -12.01
C ARG A 41 -5.68 11.14 -11.96
N GLN A 42 -4.71 11.61 -11.18
CA GLN A 42 -4.35 13.02 -11.06
C GLN A 42 -3.62 13.51 -12.34
N GLU A 43 -3.56 14.82 -12.53
CA GLU A 43 -2.92 15.46 -13.70
C GLU A 43 -1.44 15.09 -13.84
N ASP A 44 -0.75 14.87 -12.73
CA ASP A 44 0.65 14.43 -12.71
C ASP A 44 0.84 12.92 -12.95
N GLY A 45 -0.25 12.22 -13.27
CA GLY A 45 -0.27 10.81 -13.60
C GLY A 45 -0.36 9.86 -12.41
N ARG A 46 -0.42 10.36 -11.16
CA ARG A 46 -0.57 9.52 -9.97
C ARG A 46 -2.00 9.03 -9.79
N TYR A 47 -2.15 7.83 -9.23
CA TYR A 47 -3.46 7.32 -8.83
C TYR A 47 -3.78 7.71 -7.40
N GLN A 48 -4.95 8.29 -7.21
CA GLN A 48 -5.57 8.51 -5.92
C GLN A 48 -6.71 7.51 -5.76
N VAL A 49 -6.74 6.82 -4.63
CA VAL A 49 -7.75 5.82 -4.33
C VAL A 49 -8.16 5.92 -2.86
N SER A 50 -9.43 5.65 -2.58
CA SER A 50 -9.91 5.43 -1.21
C SER A 50 -9.46 4.06 -0.69
N ILE A 51 -9.49 3.87 0.63
CA ILE A 51 -9.23 2.55 1.22
C ILE A 51 -10.49 1.71 1.09
N PRO A 52 -10.49 0.62 0.30
CA PRO A 52 -11.72 -0.13 0.02
C PRO A 52 -12.26 -0.88 1.25
N TRP A 53 -11.40 -1.27 2.19
CA TRP A 53 -11.81 -1.99 3.41
C TRP A 53 -12.14 -1.07 4.60
N ILE A 54 -12.05 0.26 4.45
CA ILE A 54 -12.46 1.23 5.50
C ILE A 54 -13.33 2.31 4.85
N PRO A 55 -14.66 2.08 4.76
CA PRO A 55 -15.59 3.03 4.17
C PRO A 55 -15.55 4.39 4.87
N GLY A 56 -15.54 5.48 4.11
CA GLY A 56 -15.52 6.84 4.66
C GLY A 56 -14.22 7.26 5.34
N SER A 57 -13.18 6.43 5.33
CA SER A 57 -11.87 6.80 5.86
C SER A 57 -11.28 7.98 5.09
N LYS A 58 -10.91 9.01 5.84
CA LYS A 58 -10.13 10.14 5.33
C LYS A 58 -8.76 10.10 5.96
N LEU A 59 -7.77 9.65 5.18
CA LEU A 59 -6.40 9.74 5.62
C LEU A 59 -5.99 11.21 5.70
N THR A 60 -5.40 11.60 6.82
CA THR A 60 -4.86 12.97 7.02
C THR A 60 -3.61 13.22 6.19
N THR A 61 -2.93 12.15 5.76
CA THR A 61 -1.72 12.21 4.96
C THR A 61 -1.76 11.17 3.85
N THR A 62 -1.07 11.45 2.75
CA THR A 62 -0.92 10.50 1.64
C THR A 62 0.38 9.72 1.79
N ASN A 63 0.47 8.57 1.13
CA ASN A 63 1.69 7.78 1.05
C ASN A 63 2.74 8.36 0.08
N GLU A 64 2.52 9.55 -0.48
CA GLU A 64 3.37 10.11 -1.53
C GLU A 64 4.82 10.28 -1.05
N GLN A 65 5.03 11.08 -0.01
CA GLN A 65 6.38 11.45 0.45
C GLN A 65 7.20 10.22 0.87
N PRO A 66 6.65 9.28 1.67
CA PRO A 66 7.34 8.01 1.95
C PRO A 66 7.64 7.19 0.70
N SER A 67 6.74 7.18 -0.29
CA SER A 67 6.94 6.42 -1.53
C SER A 67 8.02 7.04 -2.42
N ARG A 68 8.07 8.38 -2.53
CA ARG A 68 9.17 9.09 -3.21
C ARG A 68 10.52 8.80 -2.56
N ARG A 69 10.58 8.79 -1.23
CA ARG A 69 11.82 8.48 -0.51
C ARG A 69 12.27 7.04 -0.75
N ARG A 70 11.34 6.09 -0.75
CA ARG A 70 11.61 4.69 -1.08
C ARG A 70 12.15 4.56 -2.51
N LEU A 71 11.51 5.20 -3.49
CA LEU A 71 11.96 5.22 -4.88
C LEU A 71 13.39 5.79 -5.01
N PHE A 72 13.67 6.92 -4.37
CA PHE A 72 15.01 7.51 -4.37
C PHE A 72 16.06 6.54 -3.82
N ASN A 73 15.77 5.87 -2.70
CA ASN A 73 16.67 4.90 -2.09
C ASN A 73 16.88 3.67 -2.99
N VAL A 74 15.82 3.17 -3.63
CA VAL A 74 15.90 2.05 -4.58
C VAL A 74 16.77 2.44 -5.76
N ASN A 75 16.54 3.59 -6.38
CA ASN A 75 17.37 4.07 -7.50
C ASN A 75 18.84 4.20 -7.10
N LYS A 76 19.12 4.72 -5.89
CA LYS A 76 20.49 4.79 -5.35
C LYS A 76 21.11 3.41 -5.13
N LYS A 77 20.31 2.39 -4.80
CA LYS A 77 20.78 1.00 -4.65
C LYS A 77 21.08 0.38 -6.01
N LEU A 78 20.17 0.53 -6.97
CA LEU A 78 20.32 0.00 -8.33
C LEU A 78 21.50 0.65 -9.07
N ALA A 79 21.71 1.95 -8.91
CA ALA A 79 22.86 2.65 -9.50
C ALA A 79 24.23 2.19 -8.98
N LYS A 80 24.27 1.46 -7.85
CA LYS A 80 25.51 0.89 -7.30
C LYS A 80 25.77 -0.54 -7.75
N ASP A 81 24.75 -1.23 -8.25
CA ASP A 81 24.80 -2.66 -8.56
C ASP A 81 24.13 -2.89 -9.92
N GLU A 82 24.96 -2.92 -10.97
CA GLU A 82 24.51 -3.12 -12.34
C GLU A 82 23.88 -4.50 -12.57
N ASN A 83 24.30 -5.54 -11.84
CA ASN A 83 23.67 -6.86 -11.96
C ASN A 83 22.24 -6.81 -11.40
N LEU A 84 22.07 -6.23 -10.21
CA LEU A 84 20.74 -6.07 -9.61
C LEU A 84 19.84 -5.21 -10.50
N LYS A 85 20.38 -4.16 -11.10
CA LYS A 85 19.64 -3.32 -12.04
C LYS A 85 19.16 -4.10 -13.27
N GLN A 86 20.02 -4.92 -13.87
CA GLN A 86 19.64 -5.76 -15.01
C GLN A 86 18.58 -6.80 -14.64
N GLU A 87 18.63 -7.37 -13.43
CA GLU A 87 17.58 -8.29 -12.96
C GLU A 87 16.22 -7.58 -12.84
N TYR A 88 16.20 -6.36 -12.32
CA TYR A 88 14.99 -5.55 -12.25
C TYR A 88 14.44 -5.19 -13.62
N GLU A 89 15.29 -4.79 -14.57
CA GLU A 89 14.89 -4.45 -15.94
C GLU A 89 14.22 -5.64 -16.64
N LYS A 90 14.79 -6.85 -16.49
CA LYS A 90 14.19 -8.08 -17.05
C LYS A 90 12.77 -8.35 -16.55
N ILE A 91 12.49 -8.10 -15.27
CA ILE A 91 11.16 -8.32 -14.68
C ILE A 91 10.12 -7.30 -15.20
N ILE A 92 10.56 -6.10 -15.56
CA ILE A 92 9.66 -5.04 -16.05
C ILE A 92 9.29 -5.27 -17.53
N ASP A 93 10.20 -5.84 -18.30
CA ASP A 93 10.03 -6.07 -19.74
C ASP A 93 9.32 -7.41 -20.07
N ASP A 94 9.25 -8.36 -19.12
CA ASP A 94 8.47 -9.61 -19.22
C ASP A 94 6.94 -9.38 -19.05
#